data_AF-A0A6J6IS32-F1
#
_entry.id   AF-A0A6J6IS32-F1
#
_cell.length_a   1.000
_cell.length_b   1.000
_cell.length_c   1.000
_cell.angle_alpha   90.00
_cell.angle_beta   90.00
_cell.angle_gamma   90.00
#
_symmetry.space_group_name_H-M   'P 1'
#
loop_
_entity.id
_entity.type
_entity.pdbx_description
1 polymer ?
#
loop_
_entity_poly.entity_id
_entity_poly.type
_entity_poly.pdbx_seq_one_letter_code
_entity_poly.pdbx_strand_id
1 'polypeptide(L)' 'MPEAYSYLAESIDAWPKQAELAKLIEKVGYQSVEFRNQSLGIVAIHTGTKPEKAN' A
#
# COMPACT_ATOMS: atom_id res chain seq x y z
N MET A 1 13.64 22.44 9.34
CA MET A 1 12.24 22.25 8.88
C MET A 1 11.35 22.42 10.11
N PRO A 2 10.21 23.13 10.05
CA PRO A 2 9.30 23.23 11.19
C PRO A 2 8.88 21.82 11.66
N GLU A 3 8.77 21.57 12.97
CA GLU A 3 8.35 20.26 13.51
C GLU A 3 7.01 19.77 12.93
N ALA A 4 6.15 20.70 12.49
CA ALA A 4 4.86 20.38 11.88
C ALA A 4 4.93 19.54 10.58
N TYR A 5 6.12 19.32 10.00
CA TYR A 5 6.29 18.47 8.80
C TYR A 5 7.24 17.29 9.00
N SER A 6 7.83 17.12 10.20
CA SER A 6 8.71 15.96 10.45
C SER A 6 7.92 14.65 10.39
N TYR A 7 6.71 14.63 10.95
CA TYR A 7 5.84 13.45 10.94
C TYR A 7 5.53 12.97 9.51
N LEU A 8 5.46 13.88 8.54
CA LEU A 8 5.17 13.52 7.15
C LEU A 8 6.34 12.75 6.53
N ALA A 9 7.56 13.25 6.69
CA ALA A 9 8.74 12.56 6.19
C ALA A 9 8.93 11.19 6.89
N GLU A 10 8.78 11.17 8.21
CA GLU A 10 8.87 9.95 9.01
C GLU A 10 7.81 8.90 8.61
N SER A 11 6.57 9.33 8.36
CA SER A 11 5.50 8.42 7.94
C SER A 11 5.67 7.90 6.52
N ILE A 12 6.24 8.69 5.60
CA ILE A 12 6.57 8.24 4.25
C ILE A 12 7.67 7.18 4.31
N ASP A 13 8.73 7.41 5.08
CA ASP A 13 9.84 6.45 5.23
C ASP A 13 9.41 5.16 5.93
N ALA A 14 8.49 5.25 6.89
CA ALA A 14 7.94 4.09 7.59
C ALA A 14 6.92 3.31 6.74
N TRP A 15 6.42 3.87 5.64
CA TRP A 15 5.41 3.22 4.81
C TRP A 15 6.02 2.05 4.03
N PRO A 16 5.33 0.89 3.93
CA PRO A 16 5.83 -0.24 3.17
C PRO A 16 6.02 0.10 1.69
N LYS A 17 7.01 -0.52 1.04
CA LYS A 17 7.16 -0.41 -0.42
C LYS A 17 5.94 -0.99 -1.11
N GLN A 18 5.66 -0.58 -2.35
CA GLN A 18 4.42 -0.96 -3.05
C GLN A 18 4.24 -2.49 -3.13
N ALA A 19 5.31 -3.23 -3.43
CA ALA A 19 5.28 -4.70 -3.48
C ALA A 19 5.13 -5.35 -2.10
N GLU A 20 5.65 -4.74 -1.03
CA GLU A 20 5.50 -5.23 0.33
C GLU A 20 4.05 -5.04 0.81
N LEU A 21 3.46 -3.87 0.54
CA LEU A 21 2.06 -3.61 0.84
C LEU A 21 1.13 -4.56 0.09
N ALA A 22 1.40 -4.85 -1.19
CA ALA A 22 0.62 -5.82 -1.95
C ALA A 22 0.63 -7.21 -1.29
N LYS A 23 1.80 -7.69 -0.86
CA LYS A 23 1.92 -8.96 -0.12
C LYS A 23 1.19 -8.93 1.23
N LEU A 24 1.20 -7.80 1.93
CA LEU A 24 0.44 -7.65 3.18
C LEU A 24 -1.07 -7.73 2.92
N ILE A 25 -1.56 -7.14 1.82
CA ILE A 25 -2.97 -7.23 1.41
C ILE A 25 -3.35 -8.67 1.05
N GLU A 26 -2.50 -9.38 0.30
CA GLU A 26 -2.69 -10.82 0.01
C GLU A 26 -2.72 -11.67 1.29
N LYS A 27 -1.80 -11.40 2.22
CA LYS A 27 -1.70 -12.12 3.50
C LYS A 27 -2.96 -12.02 4.35
N VAL A 28 -3.72 -10.92 4.25
CA VAL A 28 -5.00 -10.76 4.95
C VAL A 28 -6.20 -11.34 4.17
N GLY A 29 -5.95 -12.06 3.08
CA GLY A 29 -6.92 -12.89 2.38
C GLY A 29 -7.56 -12.25 1.15
N TYR A 30 -7.11 -11.08 0.70
CA TYR A 30 -7.51 -10.55 -0.60
C TYR A 30 -6.82 -11.33 -1.72
N GLN A 31 -7.50 -11.42 -2.86
CA GLN A 31 -7.04 -12.12 -4.06
C GLN A 31 -6.86 -11.14 -5.22
N SER A 32 -6.12 -11.58 -6.25
CA SER A 32 -5.82 -10.78 -7.45
C SER A 32 -5.29 -9.38 -7.08
N VAL A 33 -4.37 -9.34 -6.11
CA VAL A 33 -3.83 -8.08 -5.60
C VAL A 33 -2.81 -7.55 -6.59
N GLU A 34 -3.05 -6.35 -7.10
CA GLU A 34 -2.16 -5.65 -8.02
C GLU A 34 -1.93 -4.23 -7.52
N PHE A 35 -0.84 -3.61 -7.95
CA PHE A 35 -0.61 -2.19 -7.72
C PHE A 35 -0.12 -1.50 -8.98
N ARG A 36 -0.49 -0.23 -9.13
CA ARG A 36 -0.02 0.62 -10.22
C ARG A 36 0.59 1.89 -9.66
N ASN A 37 1.86 2.12 -10.01
CA ASN A 37 2.56 3.34 -9.68
C ASN A 37 1.96 4.53 -10.44
N GLN A 38 1.84 5.66 -9.77
CA GLN A 38 1.48 6.96 -10.31
C GLN A 38 2.63 7.93 -10.05
N SER A 39 2.75 8.98 -10.86
CA SER A 39 3.79 10.00 -10.71
C SER A 39 5.19 9.39 -10.52
N LEU A 40 5.53 8.41 -11.37
CA LEU A 40 6.81 7.68 -11.34
C LEU A 40 7.10 6.93 -10.01
N GLY A 41 6.07 6.58 -9.24
CA GLY A 41 6.19 5.79 -8.02
C GLY A 41 6.19 6.59 -6.73
N ILE A 42 5.95 7.91 -6.79
CA ILE A 42 5.71 8.73 -5.58
C ILE A 42 4.48 8.20 -4.83
N VAL A 43 3.43 7.79 -5.55
CA VAL A 43 2.27 7.12 -4.97
C VAL A 43 1.88 5.91 -5.82
N ALA A 44 1.05 5.02 -5.27
CA ALA A 44 0.49 3.89 -6.00
C ALA A 44 -0.97 3.65 -5.60
N ILE A 45 -1.73 3.07 -6.52
CA ILE A 45 -3.07 2.54 -6.26
C ILE A 45 -2.96 1.02 -6.16
N HIS A 46 -3.41 0.46 -5.04
CA HIS A 46 -3.52 -0.98 -4.82
C HIS A 46 -4.97 -1.42 -4.98
N THR A 47 -5.18 -2.50 -5.74
CA THR A 47 -6.50 -3.09 -5.99
C THR A 47 -6.46 -4.57 -5.65
N GLY A 48 -7.53 -5.10 -5.06
CA GLY A 48 -7.67 -6.52 -4.79
C GLY A 48 -9.14 -6.85 -4.49
N THR A 49 -9.51 -8.12 -4.65
CA THR A 49 -10.88 -8.59 -4.41
C THR A 49 -10.94 -9.43 -3.14
N LYS A 50 -11.96 -9.21 -2.31
CA LYS A 50 -12.22 -10.10 -1.18
C LYS A 50 -12.90 -11.37 -1.72
N PRO A 51 -12.39 -12.57 -1.44
CA PRO A 51 -13.05 -13.78 -1.87
C PRO A 51 -14.44 -13.85 -1.26
N GLU A 52 -15.42 -14.21 -2.08
CA GLU A 52 -16.76 -14.52 -1.59
C GLU A 52 -16.65 -15.72 -0.63
N LYS A 53 -17.41 -15.70 0.47
CA LYS A 53 -17.44 -16.87 1.36
C LYS A 53 -17.95 -18.05 0.54
N ALA A 54 -17.15 -19.12 0.43
CA ALA A 54 -17.68 -20.40 -0.02
C ALA A 54 -18.75 -20.82 1.00
N ASN A 55 -19.99 -20.98 0.52
CA ASN A 55 -21.11 -21.49 1.31
C ASN A 55 -20.89 -22.96 1.68
#